data_AF-A0A4R0XRU8-F1
#
_entry.id   AF-A0A4R0XRU8-F1
#
_cell.length_a   1.000
_cell.length_b   1.000
_cell.length_c   1.000
_cell.angle_alpha   90.00
_cell.angle_beta   90.00
_cell.angle_gamma   90.00
#
_symmetry.space_group_name_H-M   'P 1'
#
loop_
_entity.id
_entity.type
_entity.pdbx_description
1 polymer ?
#
loop_
_entity_poly.entity_id
_entity_poly.type
_entity_poly.pdbx_seq_one_letter_code
_entity_poly.pdbx_strand_id
1 'polypeptide(L)' 'MNNAGGTLFGGMALNLNQANAAVINDGGAILGGLDVSVNAASLSNAGGAIRANRDVSASGVVSATAT' A
#
# COMPACT_ATOMS: atom_id res chain seq x y z
N MET A 1 0.36 -6.16 -8.51
CA MET A 1 -0.55 -6.64 -7.44
C MET A 1 -1.80 -5.77 -7.43
N ASN A 2 -2.98 -6.37 -7.31
CA ASN A 2 -4.25 -5.64 -7.21
C ASN A 2 -4.94 -5.96 -5.87
N ASN A 3 -5.18 -4.93 -5.06
CA ASN A 3 -5.93 -4.93 -3.80
C ASN A 3 -7.08 -3.89 -3.85
N ALA A 4 -7.55 -3.51 -5.03
CA ALA A 4 -8.63 -2.54 -5.17
C ALA A 4 -9.90 -3.01 -4.45
N GLY A 5 -10.48 -2.14 -3.60
CA GLY A 5 -11.63 -2.46 -2.74
C GLY A 5 -11.40 -3.56 -1.70
N GLY A 6 -10.19 -4.13 -1.64
CA GLY A 6 -9.82 -5.24 -0.78
C GLY A 6 -9.19 -4.80 0.53
N THR A 7 -8.77 -5.78 1.33
CA THR A 7 -7.95 -5.54 2.52
C THR A 7 -6.74 -6.47 2.50
N LEU A 8 -5.56 -5.89 2.62
CA LEU A 8 -4.30 -6.62 2.77
C LEU A 8 -3.74 -6.34 4.16
N PHE A 9 -3.61 -7.39 4.98
CA PHE A 9 -3.18 -7.29 6.37
C PHE A 9 -1.86 -8.05 6.59
N GLY A 10 -0.83 -7.35 7.08
CA GLY A 10 0.51 -7.92 7.30
C GLY A 10 0.80 -8.36 8.74
N GLY A 11 -0.17 -8.36 9.65
CA GLY A 11 0.10 -8.70 11.05
C GLY A 11 1.02 -7.67 11.70
N MET A 12 2.21 -8.06 12.16
CA MET A 12 3.17 -7.15 12.80
C MET A 12 3.84 -6.19 11.80
N ALA A 13 4.14 -6.61 10.58
CA ALA A 13 4.73 -5.76 9.56
C ALA A 13 4.35 -6.25 8.16
N LEU A 14 4.03 -5.34 7.25
CA LEU A 14 3.72 -5.65 5.86
C LEU A 14 4.83 -5.15 4.93
N ASN A 15 5.45 -6.05 4.17
CA ASN A 15 6.44 -5.69 3.16
C ASN A 15 5.99 -6.16 1.77
N LEU A 16 5.77 -5.21 0.87
CA LEU A 16 5.42 -5.43 -0.52
C LEU A 16 6.59 -5.05 -1.42
N ASN A 17 7.31 -6.05 -1.93
CA ASN A 17 8.41 -5.83 -2.86
C ASN A 17 7.99 -6.21 -4.29
N GLN A 18 7.52 -5.21 -5.03
CA GLN A 18 7.05 -5.28 -6.42
C GLN A 18 7.80 -4.27 -7.31
N ALA A 19 9.12 -4.19 -7.16
CA ALA A 19 9.98 -3.15 -7.75
C ALA A 19 9.78 -2.90 -9.26
N ASN A 20 9.28 -3.89 -10.01
CA ASN A 20 9.08 -3.83 -11.45
C ASN A 20 7.59 -3.88 -11.86
N ALA A 21 6.67 -3.75 -10.89
CA ALA A 21 5.24 -3.87 -11.10
C ALA A 21 4.44 -2.81 -10.33
N ALA A 22 3.19 -2.62 -10.76
CA ALA A 22 2.26 -1.75 -10.07
C ALA A 22 1.63 -2.43 -8.84
N VAL A 23 1.38 -1.65 -7.81
CA VAL A 23 0.49 -1.97 -6.69
C VAL A 23 -0.75 -1.08 -6.81
N ILE A 24 -1.93 -1.69 -6.93
CA ILE A 24 -3.21 -0.98 -7.00
C ILE A 24 -3.94 -1.22 -5.68
N ASN A 25 -4.20 -0.15 -4.93
CA ASN A 25 -4.95 -0.15 -3.68
C ASN A 25 -6.14 0.82 -3.72
N ASP A 26 -6.67 1.08 -4.91
CA ASP A 26 -7.76 2.04 -5.07
C ASP A 26 -9.02 1.57 -4.33
N GLY A 27 -9.57 2.41 -3.46
CA GLY A 27 -10.69 2.07 -2.57
C GLY A 27 -10.39 0.94 -1.57
N GLY A 28 -9.15 0.44 -1.51
CA GLY A 28 -8.73 -0.68 -0.68
C GLY A 28 -8.06 -0.24 0.62
N ALA A 29 -7.70 -1.21 1.45
CA ALA A 29 -6.95 -1.01 2.69
C ALA A 29 -5.68 -1.87 2.72
N ILE A 30 -4.54 -1.25 3.00
CA ILE A 30 -3.27 -1.91 3.32
C ILE A 30 -2.98 -1.62 4.79
N LEU A 31 -2.88 -2.67 5.60
CA LEU A 31 -2.80 -2.57 7.05
C LEU A 31 -1.57 -3.33 7.57
N GLY A 32 -0.62 -2.59 8.12
CA GLY A 32 0.48 -3.13 8.92
C GLY A 32 0.23 -2.92 10.41
N GLY A 33 0.71 -3.82 11.25
CA GLY A 33 0.63 -3.68 12.70
C GLY A 33 1.56 -2.60 13.18
N LEU A 34 2.86 -2.76 13.00
CA LEU A 34 3.87 -1.75 13.31
C LEU A 34 4.22 -0.96 12.05
N ASP A 35 4.63 -1.67 10.99
CA ASP A 35 5.22 -1.04 9.81
C ASP A 35 4.55 -1.50 8.52
N VAL A 36 4.48 -0.61 7.52
CA VAL A 36 4.16 -0.93 6.12
C VAL A 36 5.27 -0.41 5.24
N SER A 37 5.83 -1.26 4.38
CA SER A 37 6.82 -0.90 3.36
C SER A 37 6.35 -1.36 1.99
N VAL A 38 6.17 -0.43 1.06
CA VAL A 38 5.80 -0.72 -0.33
C VAL A 38 6.90 -0.26 -1.28
N ASN A 39 7.64 -1.20 -1.85
CA ASN A 39 8.57 -0.94 -2.94
C ASN A 39 7.91 -1.39 -4.25
N ALA A 40 7.48 -0.45 -5.08
CA ALA A 40 6.80 -0.77 -6.34
C ALA A 40 7.35 0.08 -7.48
N ALA A 41 7.11 -0.33 -8.73
CA ALA A 41 7.32 0.60 -9.85
C ALA A 41 6.32 1.77 -9.77
N SER A 42 5.08 1.46 -9.39
CA SER A 42 4.04 2.44 -9.08
C SER A 42 3.08 1.95 -8.01
N LEU A 43 2.51 2.88 -7.24
CA LEU A 43 1.50 2.66 -6.21
C LEU A 43 0.31 3.61 -6.46
N SER A 44 -0.85 3.04 -6.78
CA SER A 44 -2.12 3.76 -6.82
C SER A 44 -2.90 3.53 -5.53
N ASN A 45 -3.35 4.60 -4.89
CA ASN A 45 -4.12 4.57 -3.65
C ASN A 45 -5.27 5.59 -3.69
N ALA A 46 -5.95 5.72 -4.83
CA ALA A 46 -7.09 6.63 -4.96
C ALA A 46 -8.26 6.14 -4.09
N GLY A 47 -8.76 6.98 -3.17
CA GLY A 47 -9.81 6.60 -2.22
C GLY A 47 -9.47 5.43 -1.29
N GLY A 48 -8.22 4.95 -1.28
CA GLY A 48 -7.75 3.85 -0.45
C GLY A 48 -7.04 4.33 0.81
N ALA A 49 -6.68 3.39 1.69
CA ALA A 49 -5.94 3.67 2.93
C ALA A 49 -4.72 2.76 3.08
N ILE A 50 -3.63 3.33 3.57
CA ILE A 50 -2.43 2.61 4.02
C ILE A 50 -2.17 3.01 5.47
N ARG A 51 -2.14 2.05 6.38
CA ARG A 51 -2.05 2.31 7.84
C ARG A 51 -1.00 1.42 8.48
N ALA A 52 -0.25 1.99 9.41
CA ALA A 52 0.67 1.29 10.30
C ALA A 52 0.71 2.02 11.65
N ASN A 53 1.02 1.33 12.75
CA ASN A 53 1.10 1.98 14.07
C ASN A 53 2.42 2.74 14.31
N ARG A 54 3.42 2.55 13.45
CA ARG A 54 4.71 3.24 13.50
C ARG A 54 5.01 3.90 12.17
N ASP A 55 5.49 3.14 11.19
CA ASP A 55 6.00 3.72 9.94
C ASP A 55 5.27 3.21 8.69
N VAL A 56 5.03 4.12 7.75
CA VAL A 56 4.61 3.80 6.38
C VAL A 56 5.64 4.36 5.41
N SER A 57 6.25 3.47 4.61
CA SER A 57 7.16 3.85 3.53
C SER A 57 6.65 3.34 2.19
N ALA A 58 6.80 4.18 1.16
CA ALA A 58 6.47 3.83 -0.21
C ALA A 58 7.57 4.36 -1.16
N SER A 59 7.94 3.55 -2.14
CA SER A 59 8.91 3.87 -3.19
C SER A 59 8.33 3.59 -4.57
N GLY A 60 8.79 4.35 -5.57
CA GLY A 60 8.23 4.39 -6.92
C GLY A 60 7.35 5.62 -7.15
N VAL A 61 6.59 5.61 -8.24
CA VAL A 61 5.57 6.65 -8.49
C VAL A 61 4.38 6.40 -7.57
N VAL A 62 4.05 7.36 -6.70
CA VAL A 62 2.90 7.26 -5.79
C VAL A 62 1.81 8.23 -6.23
N SER A 63 0.60 7.71 -6.44
CA SER A 63 -0.59 8.51 -6.74
C SER A 63 -1.68 8.27 -5.71
N ALA A 64 -2.20 9.33 -5.12
CA ALA A 64 -3.31 9.29 -4.19
C ALA A 64 -4.19 10.51 -4.40
N THR A 65 -5.48 10.26 -4.59
CA THR A 65 -6.51 11.30 -4.66
C THR A 65 -7.57 10.97 -3.63
N ALA A 66 -7.95 11.95 -2.81
CA ALA A 66 -9.10 11.85 -1.92
C ALA A 66 -10.38 12.11 -2.73
N THR A 67 -11.35 11.20 -2.65
CA THR A 67 -12.70 11.39 -3.19
C THR A 67 -13.62 12.02 -2.15
#